data_AF-W5LZ87-F1
#
_entry.id   AF-W5LZ87-F1
#
_cell.length_a   1.000
_cell.length_b   1.000
_cell.length_c   1.000
_cell.angle_alpha   90.00
_cell.angle_beta   90.00
_cell.angle_gamma   90.00
#
_symmetry.space_group_name_H-M   'P 1'
#
loop_
_entity.id
_entity.type
_entity.pdbx_description
1 polymer ?
#
loop_
_entity_poly.entity_id
_entity_poly.type
_entity_poly.pdbx_seq_one_letter_code
_entity_poly.pdbx_strand_id
1 'polypeptide(L)'
;DLSIADLKSTQAINEDYQDTSYDRGHLNPFLFQCDQGRTATFTLTNAAPMDPCFIRVRWYKLEKALKDQLQKECNDIEGDPYLITGTVPSQNRKIPVQHEDEEGDRTRDYDRVSVPSHVWTAVCCDHADKNRTFSFAFLGKNQEESQLEPLSVAELNLRLPGLYGRSRSIKLFADDCNGDSEKRSKVLDSFKAQITDDDSQIIRETKRAKLDKDKQGIMQSKHLKEQNLILLSEGYYYRFDSLREWFNTMSTLYREDKLACVLSAPSAVYREVAQSDGGGATCSLTRDIQGTSKTITASGYLCKASDQCGYKANSYFWCYTNQGYDYCCVSECSLKDSHYQCWNGNKDVPCSPQYSTVTVKGTPCRPDQQCAKYGKDYYWCYTDYKKNWEYCCSPTHYCDDHGYGYRWCYTDDPHSKNQKC
;
A
#
# COMPACT_ATOMS: atom_id res chain seq x y z
N ASP A 1 -12.17 32.56 7.97
CA ASP A 1 -11.69 31.21 7.65
C ASP A 1 -11.93 30.27 8.81
N LEU A 2 -12.38 29.04 8.51
CA LEU A 2 -12.55 27.97 9.51
C LEU A 2 -11.18 27.48 9.99
N SER A 3 -11.04 27.16 11.27
CA SER A 3 -9.80 26.55 11.77
C SER A 3 -9.70 25.10 11.31
N ILE A 4 -8.49 24.53 11.36
CA ILE A 4 -8.30 23.08 11.10
C ILE A 4 -9.15 22.26 12.07
N ALA A 5 -9.25 22.65 13.35
CA ALA A 5 -10.08 21.96 14.33
C ALA A 5 -11.57 21.96 13.94
N ASP A 6 -12.08 23.08 13.42
CA ASP A 6 -13.47 23.19 12.96
C ASP A 6 -13.72 22.28 11.75
N LEU A 7 -12.80 22.27 10.77
CA LEU A 7 -12.87 21.38 9.62
C LEU A 7 -12.85 19.92 10.05
N LYS A 8 -11.96 19.57 10.98
CA LYS A 8 -11.79 18.20 11.46
C LYS A 8 -13.05 17.60 12.09
N SER A 9 -13.91 18.46 12.65
CA SER A 9 -15.17 18.04 13.29
C SER A 9 -16.28 17.66 12.30
N THR A 10 -16.19 18.09 11.04
CA THR A 10 -17.28 17.95 10.06
C THR A 10 -16.87 17.26 8.76
N GLN A 11 -15.57 17.22 8.45
CA GLN A 11 -15.06 16.64 7.22
C GLN A 11 -13.63 16.08 7.39
N ALA A 12 -13.19 15.35 6.37
CA ALA A 12 -11.82 14.90 6.26
C ALA A 12 -10.87 16.06 5.90
N ILE A 13 -9.62 15.96 6.34
CA ILE A 13 -8.52 16.82 5.93
C ILE A 13 -7.42 15.98 5.25
N ASN A 14 -6.46 16.62 4.58
CA ASN A 14 -5.41 15.90 3.87
C ASN A 14 -4.59 14.98 4.78
N GLU A 15 -4.34 15.41 6.03
CA GLU A 15 -3.60 14.64 7.04
C GLU A 15 -4.26 13.29 7.40
N ASP A 16 -5.59 13.18 7.22
CA ASP A 16 -6.33 11.95 7.49
C ASP A 16 -6.02 10.84 6.46
N TYR A 17 -5.55 11.21 5.26
CA TYR A 17 -5.22 10.30 4.16
C TYR A 17 -3.71 10.05 4.02
N GLN A 18 -2.86 10.84 4.68
CA GLN A 18 -1.41 10.70 4.60
C GLN A 18 -0.96 9.38 5.22
N ASP A 19 -0.04 8.69 4.54
CA ASP A 19 0.55 7.44 5.01
C ASP A 19 -0.51 6.38 5.34
N THR A 20 -1.58 6.36 4.55
CA THR A 20 -2.59 5.31 4.58
C THR A 20 -2.51 4.50 3.30
N SER A 21 -3.00 3.26 3.34
CA SER A 21 -3.08 2.39 2.16
C SER A 21 -4.26 2.74 1.23
N TYR A 22 -4.96 3.85 1.43
CA TYR A 22 -6.16 4.24 0.70
C TYR A 22 -5.96 5.47 -0.17
N ASP A 23 -6.59 5.45 -1.34
CA ASP A 23 -6.71 6.62 -2.20
C ASP A 23 -7.91 7.48 -1.82
N ARG A 24 -7.83 8.76 -2.22
CA ARG A 24 -8.98 9.67 -2.24
C ARG A 24 -9.86 9.34 -3.44
N GLY A 25 -10.81 8.42 -3.27
CA GLY A 25 -11.75 8.04 -4.32
C GLY A 25 -12.85 9.07 -4.48
N HIS A 26 -12.95 9.69 -5.67
CA HIS A 26 -13.96 10.68 -5.98
C HIS A 26 -15.37 10.07 -6.04
N LEU A 27 -16.37 10.77 -5.50
CA LEU A 27 -17.78 10.37 -5.56
C LEU A 27 -18.49 11.00 -6.77
N ASN A 28 -18.41 12.32 -6.91
CA ASN A 28 -18.70 13.01 -8.16
C ASN A 28 -17.47 12.93 -9.07
N PRO A 29 -17.50 12.17 -10.17
CA PRO A 29 -16.29 11.84 -10.89
C PRO A 29 -15.78 13.01 -11.73
N PHE A 30 -14.45 13.21 -11.69
CA PHE A 30 -13.72 14.17 -12.50
C PHE A 30 -14.08 14.10 -13.99
N LEU A 31 -14.32 12.89 -14.52
CA LEU A 31 -14.54 12.64 -15.94
C LEU A 31 -15.82 13.29 -16.49
N PHE A 32 -16.83 13.54 -15.65
CA PHE A 32 -18.11 14.16 -16.05
C PHE A 32 -18.11 15.68 -15.96
N GLN A 33 -17.02 16.30 -15.47
CA GLN A 33 -16.97 17.72 -15.16
C GLN A 33 -15.95 18.47 -16.04
N CYS A 34 -16.16 19.78 -16.22
CA CYS A 34 -15.25 20.70 -16.91
C CYS A 34 -14.88 21.90 -16.01
N ASP A 35 -13.78 22.57 -16.33
CA ASP A 35 -13.35 23.85 -15.74
C ASP A 35 -13.40 23.90 -14.19
N GLN A 36 -14.14 24.86 -13.63
CA GLN A 36 -14.28 25.03 -12.20
C GLN A 36 -15.02 23.84 -11.55
N GLY A 37 -16.00 23.26 -12.23
CA GLY A 37 -16.71 22.06 -11.76
C GLY A 37 -15.76 20.88 -11.58
N ARG A 38 -14.81 20.72 -12.51
CA ARG A 38 -13.75 19.72 -12.44
C ARG A 38 -12.82 19.97 -11.26
N THR A 39 -12.43 21.22 -11.02
CA THR A 39 -11.59 21.59 -9.87
C THR A 39 -12.30 21.26 -8.54
N ALA A 40 -13.61 21.50 -8.46
CA ALA A 40 -14.41 21.21 -7.26
C ALA A 40 -14.47 19.71 -6.92
N THR A 41 -14.28 18.80 -7.89
CA THR A 41 -14.28 17.35 -7.64
C THR A 41 -13.14 16.88 -6.73
N PHE A 42 -12.04 17.63 -6.64
CA PHE A 42 -10.88 17.30 -5.80
C PHE A 42 -11.04 17.71 -4.32
N THR A 43 -12.19 18.26 -3.94
CA THR A 43 -12.49 18.56 -2.53
C THR A 43 -12.68 17.28 -1.72
N LEU A 44 -12.23 17.26 -0.47
CA LEU A 44 -12.35 16.07 0.39
C LEU A 44 -13.79 15.76 0.81
N THR A 45 -14.68 16.74 0.73
CA THR A 45 -16.14 16.53 0.86
C THR A 45 -16.72 15.69 -0.28
N ASN A 46 -15.98 15.52 -1.38
CA ASN A 46 -16.33 14.68 -2.52
C ASN A 46 -15.47 13.40 -2.59
N ALA A 47 -14.74 13.06 -1.54
CA ALA A 47 -13.85 11.90 -1.52
C ALA A 47 -14.19 10.92 -0.40
N ALA A 48 -13.94 9.64 -0.66
CA ALA A 48 -13.96 8.58 0.36
C ALA A 48 -12.68 7.75 0.25
N PRO A 49 -12.18 7.14 1.35
CA PRO A 49 -11.05 6.22 1.29
C PRO A 49 -11.39 4.99 0.46
N MET A 50 -10.76 4.84 -0.71
CA MET A 50 -10.99 3.68 -1.58
C MET A 50 -9.72 2.87 -1.79
N ASP A 51 -9.88 1.55 -1.84
CA ASP A 51 -8.78 0.63 -2.14
C ASP A 51 -8.12 1.04 -3.47
N PRO A 52 -6.78 1.22 -3.52
CA PRO A 52 -6.11 1.74 -4.72
C PRO A 52 -6.34 0.90 -5.97
N CYS A 53 -6.40 -0.43 -5.85
CA CYS A 53 -6.65 -1.30 -6.99
C CYS A 53 -8.12 -1.21 -7.43
N PHE A 54 -9.05 -1.16 -6.48
CA PHE A 54 -10.47 -0.96 -6.78
C PHE A 54 -10.71 0.36 -7.52
N ILE A 55 -10.22 1.49 -7.01
CA ILE A 55 -10.50 2.81 -7.59
C ILE A 55 -9.73 3.07 -8.90
N ARG A 56 -8.41 2.81 -8.94
CA ARG A 56 -7.56 3.15 -10.09
C ARG A 56 -7.83 2.26 -11.31
N VAL A 57 -8.33 1.05 -11.08
CA VAL A 57 -8.54 0.08 -12.16
C VAL A 57 -10.03 -0.14 -12.42
N ARG A 58 -10.76 -0.66 -11.43
CA ARG A 58 -12.14 -1.14 -11.65
C ARG A 58 -13.13 0.01 -11.74
N TRP A 59 -13.12 0.89 -10.74
CA TRP A 59 -14.00 2.04 -10.69
C TRP A 59 -13.70 3.05 -11.80
N TYR A 60 -12.41 3.32 -12.07
CA TYR A 60 -12.03 4.17 -13.20
C TYR A 60 -12.52 3.65 -14.56
N LYS A 61 -12.43 2.35 -14.82
CA LYS A 61 -12.98 1.73 -16.04
C LYS A 61 -14.49 1.88 -16.10
N LEU A 62 -15.19 1.67 -14.99
CA LEU A 62 -16.62 1.91 -14.88
C LEU A 62 -16.98 3.35 -15.25
N GLU A 63 -16.35 4.34 -14.63
CA GLU A 63 -16.61 5.76 -14.88
C GLU A 63 -16.36 6.15 -16.34
N LYS A 64 -15.29 5.64 -16.94
CA LYS A 64 -14.96 5.89 -18.34
C LYS A 64 -16.00 5.29 -19.29
N ALA A 65 -16.30 4.01 -19.14
CA ALA A 65 -17.32 3.35 -19.97
C ALA A 65 -18.70 4.00 -19.77
N LEU A 66 -19.00 4.46 -18.55
CA LEU A 66 -20.28 5.05 -18.22
C LEU A 66 -20.46 6.41 -18.88
N LYS A 67 -19.39 7.20 -18.92
CA LYS A 67 -19.36 8.45 -19.67
C LYS A 67 -19.62 8.23 -21.15
N ASP A 68 -18.92 7.29 -21.77
CA ASP A 68 -19.06 7.01 -23.20
C ASP A 68 -20.48 6.52 -23.53
N GLN A 69 -21.04 5.64 -22.69
CA GLN A 69 -22.39 5.11 -22.88
C GLN A 69 -23.48 6.15 -22.66
N LEU A 70 -23.35 7.01 -21.64
CA LEU A 70 -24.32 8.08 -21.39
C LEU A 70 -24.29 9.15 -22.47
N GLN A 71 -23.12 9.44 -23.04
CA GLN A 71 -23.03 10.35 -24.17
C GLN A 71 -23.85 9.81 -25.35
N LYS A 72 -23.61 8.55 -25.73
CA LYS A 72 -24.23 7.94 -26.91
C LYS A 72 -25.72 7.61 -26.74
N GLU A 73 -26.09 7.02 -25.60
CA GLU A 73 -27.40 6.42 -25.40
C GLU A 73 -28.39 7.34 -24.66
N CYS A 74 -27.92 8.49 -24.15
CA CYS A 74 -28.76 9.48 -23.47
C CYS A 74 -28.62 10.88 -24.09
N ASN A 75 -27.43 11.50 -24.02
CA ASN A 75 -27.25 12.90 -24.46
C ASN A 75 -27.49 13.09 -25.96
N ASP A 76 -26.87 12.25 -26.80
CA ASP A 76 -26.95 12.36 -28.26
C ASP A 76 -28.38 12.11 -28.80
N ILE A 77 -29.28 11.64 -27.94
CA ILE A 77 -30.68 11.40 -28.27
C ILE A 77 -31.67 12.33 -27.56
N GLU A 78 -31.19 13.46 -27.02
CA GLU A 78 -31.99 14.48 -26.31
C GLU A 78 -32.55 13.99 -24.95
N GLY A 79 -31.83 13.10 -24.28
CA GLY A 79 -32.08 12.72 -22.88
C GLY A 79 -31.14 13.43 -21.90
N ASP A 80 -31.57 13.55 -20.65
CA ASP A 80 -30.83 14.16 -19.55
C ASP A 80 -30.27 13.10 -18.58
N PRO A 81 -28.95 12.97 -18.44
CA PRO A 81 -28.33 12.00 -17.55
C PRO A 81 -28.19 12.55 -16.13
N TYR A 82 -28.62 11.75 -15.16
CA TYR A 82 -28.48 11.98 -13.73
C TYR A 82 -27.67 10.86 -13.10
N LEU A 83 -26.70 11.24 -12.26
CA LEU A 83 -25.80 10.32 -11.58
C LEU A 83 -25.83 10.56 -10.07
N ILE A 84 -26.02 9.50 -9.30
CA ILE A 84 -25.95 9.52 -7.85
C ILE A 84 -24.92 8.48 -7.42
N THR A 85 -23.82 8.92 -6.83
CA THR A 85 -22.78 8.04 -6.28
C THR A 85 -22.75 8.16 -4.76
N GLY A 86 -22.58 7.03 -4.10
CA GLY A 86 -22.51 6.98 -2.65
C GLY A 86 -21.66 5.83 -2.14
N THR A 87 -21.50 5.82 -0.82
CA THR A 87 -20.70 4.82 -0.12
C THR A 87 -21.49 4.25 1.05
N VAL A 88 -21.24 2.99 1.37
CA VAL A 88 -21.71 2.35 2.60
C VAL A 88 -20.54 2.35 3.57
N PRO A 89 -20.60 3.06 4.71
CA PRO A 89 -19.52 3.05 5.69
C PRO A 89 -19.31 1.63 6.23
N SER A 90 -18.07 1.25 6.46
CA SER A 90 -17.79 0.06 7.26
C SER A 90 -18.09 0.34 8.74
N GLN A 91 -18.34 -0.72 9.52
CA GLN A 91 -18.61 -0.57 10.95
C GLN A 91 -17.34 -0.30 11.76
N ASN A 92 -16.21 -0.91 11.37
CA ASN A 92 -15.02 -1.01 12.23
C ASN A 92 -13.73 -0.51 11.55
N ARG A 93 -13.80 0.15 10.39
CA ARG A 93 -12.61 0.61 9.68
C ARG A 93 -12.66 2.10 9.42
N LYS A 94 -11.71 2.81 10.01
CA LYS A 94 -11.52 4.25 9.82
C LYS A 94 -10.04 4.53 9.61
N ILE A 95 -9.73 5.64 8.94
CA ILE A 95 -8.37 6.15 8.77
C ILE A 95 -8.23 7.54 9.40
N PRO A 96 -7.00 7.92 9.77
CA PRO A 96 -5.80 7.10 9.81
C PRO A 96 -5.84 6.07 10.94
N VAL A 97 -5.14 4.96 10.80
CA VAL A 97 -5.16 3.83 11.74
C VAL A 97 -3.87 3.85 12.55
N GLN A 98 -3.98 3.94 13.87
CA GLN A 98 -2.81 4.17 14.73
C GLN A 98 -1.71 3.10 14.58
N HIS A 99 -2.08 1.81 14.45
CA HIS A 99 -1.10 0.72 14.36
C HIS A 99 -0.54 0.49 12.95
N GLU A 100 -1.13 1.12 11.93
CA GLU A 100 -0.60 1.13 10.55
C GLU A 100 0.17 2.41 10.26
N ASP A 101 0.12 3.37 11.19
CA ASP A 101 0.90 4.59 11.10
C ASP A 101 2.35 4.27 11.47
N GLU A 102 3.16 4.06 10.44
CA GLU A 102 4.59 3.78 10.59
C GLU A 102 5.38 5.04 11.01
N GLU A 103 4.73 6.21 11.09
CA GLU A 103 5.32 7.47 11.52
C GLU A 103 5.09 7.72 13.03
N GLY A 104 6.02 7.26 13.86
CA GLY A 104 5.88 7.20 15.32
C GLY A 104 5.82 8.54 16.07
N ASP A 105 6.06 9.67 15.42
CA ASP A 105 6.08 11.00 16.05
C ASP A 105 4.93 11.92 15.59
N ARG A 106 4.10 11.48 14.65
CA ARG A 106 3.01 12.31 14.14
C ARG A 106 1.89 12.33 15.17
N THR A 107 1.79 13.44 15.89
CA THR A 107 0.60 13.73 16.70
C THR A 107 -0.55 14.10 15.76
N ARG A 108 -1.32 13.10 15.36
CA ARG A 108 -2.57 13.27 14.61
C ARG A 108 -3.72 12.56 15.30
N ASP A 109 -4.92 12.91 14.88
CA ASP A 109 -6.13 12.25 15.34
C ASP A 109 -6.38 11.01 14.48
N TYR A 110 -6.57 9.85 15.11
CA TYR A 110 -6.84 8.58 14.44
C TYR A 110 -8.33 8.30 14.33
N ASP A 111 -8.69 7.33 13.49
CA ASP A 111 -10.04 6.81 13.35
C ASP A 111 -11.10 7.88 13.03
N ARG A 112 -10.75 8.83 12.16
CA ARG A 112 -11.62 9.97 11.84
C ARG A 112 -12.48 9.76 10.60
N VAL A 113 -11.90 9.24 9.52
CA VAL A 113 -12.59 9.09 8.24
C VAL A 113 -12.98 7.64 8.04
N SER A 114 -14.28 7.38 7.86
CA SER A 114 -14.77 6.01 7.70
C SER A 114 -14.38 5.45 6.34
N VAL A 115 -13.76 4.28 6.33
CA VAL A 115 -13.50 3.53 5.10
C VAL A 115 -14.80 2.84 4.70
N PRO A 116 -15.33 3.06 3.48
CA PRO A 116 -16.50 2.36 2.98
C PRO A 116 -16.28 0.85 2.90
N SER A 117 -17.31 0.07 3.24
CA SER A 117 -17.38 -1.34 2.89
C SER A 117 -17.76 -1.54 1.42
N HIS A 118 -18.63 -0.67 0.91
CA HIS A 118 -19.11 -0.70 -0.47
C HIS A 118 -19.17 0.70 -1.07
N VAL A 119 -19.03 0.76 -2.39
CA VAL A 119 -19.22 1.95 -3.23
C VAL A 119 -20.29 1.62 -4.26
N TRP A 120 -21.17 2.56 -4.54
CA TRP A 120 -22.24 2.38 -5.51
C TRP A 120 -22.49 3.63 -6.33
N THR A 121 -23.00 3.45 -7.55
CA THR A 121 -23.47 4.54 -8.40
C THR A 121 -24.78 4.13 -9.06
N ALA A 122 -25.74 5.06 -9.13
CA ALA A 122 -27.03 4.90 -9.76
C ALA A 122 -27.19 5.95 -10.86
N VAL A 123 -27.71 5.50 -12.00
CA VAL A 123 -27.76 6.25 -13.24
C VAL A 123 -29.20 6.30 -13.71
N CYS A 124 -29.64 7.47 -14.13
CA CYS A 124 -30.93 7.69 -14.77
C CYS A 124 -30.72 8.51 -16.04
N CYS A 125 -31.29 8.07 -17.15
CA CYS A 125 -31.47 8.91 -18.32
C CYS A 125 -32.95 9.27 -18.41
N ASP A 126 -33.30 10.51 -18.09
CA ASP A 126 -34.67 10.99 -18.29
C ASP A 126 -34.84 11.50 -19.73
N HIS A 127 -35.99 11.23 -20.32
CA HIS A 127 -36.27 11.58 -21.70
C HIS A 127 -37.77 11.83 -21.86
N ALA A 128 -38.14 12.75 -22.76
CA ALA A 128 -39.55 13.12 -22.99
C ALA A 128 -40.40 11.91 -23.44
N ASP A 129 -39.88 11.11 -24.38
CA ASP A 129 -40.40 9.77 -24.67
C ASP A 129 -39.96 8.76 -23.59
N LYS A 130 -40.93 8.32 -22.77
CA LYS A 130 -40.70 7.39 -21.66
C LYS A 130 -40.23 6.00 -22.10
N ASN A 131 -40.43 5.61 -23.35
CA ASN A 131 -39.86 4.36 -23.90
C ASN A 131 -38.34 4.44 -24.09
N ARG A 132 -37.78 5.66 -24.09
CA ARG A 132 -36.33 5.92 -24.20
C ARG A 132 -35.67 6.18 -22.85
N THR A 133 -36.45 6.41 -21.79
CA THR A 133 -35.96 6.49 -20.41
C THR A 133 -35.39 5.13 -19.97
N PHE A 134 -34.26 5.15 -19.28
CA PHE A 134 -33.68 3.96 -18.66
C PHE A 134 -32.89 4.33 -17.41
N SER A 135 -32.75 3.36 -16.51
CA SER A 135 -31.91 3.48 -15.33
C SER A 135 -31.24 2.15 -14.99
N PHE A 136 -30.10 2.24 -14.30
CA PHE A 136 -29.37 1.09 -13.77
C PHE A 136 -28.43 1.56 -12.66
N ALA A 137 -27.83 0.61 -11.97
CA ALA A 137 -26.88 0.89 -10.91
C ALA A 137 -25.72 -0.09 -10.91
N PHE A 138 -24.64 0.28 -10.23
CA PHE A 138 -23.52 -0.60 -9.90
C PHE A 138 -23.23 -0.56 -8.41
N LEU A 139 -22.87 -1.71 -7.86
CA LEU A 139 -22.44 -1.88 -6.48
C LEU A 139 -21.13 -2.68 -6.47
N GLY A 140 -20.14 -2.23 -5.70
CA GLY A 140 -18.89 -2.95 -5.50
C GLY A 140 -18.44 -2.88 -4.05
N LYS A 141 -17.75 -3.92 -3.58
CA LYS A 141 -17.01 -3.87 -2.32
C LYS A 141 -15.74 -3.03 -2.51
N ASN A 142 -15.38 -2.26 -1.49
CA ASN A 142 -14.18 -1.42 -1.52
C ASN A 142 -12.91 -2.25 -1.22
N GLN A 143 -12.56 -3.16 -2.14
CA GLN A 143 -11.48 -4.15 -1.97
C GLN A 143 -10.88 -4.51 -3.34
N GLU A 144 -9.59 -4.85 -3.38
CA GLU A 144 -8.84 -5.19 -4.61
C GLU A 144 -9.57 -6.23 -5.49
N GLU A 145 -10.07 -7.32 -4.89
CA GLU A 145 -10.71 -8.42 -5.61
C GLU A 145 -12.19 -8.19 -5.97
N SER A 146 -12.79 -7.05 -5.60
CA SER A 146 -14.23 -6.85 -5.80
C SER A 146 -14.59 -6.80 -7.28
N GLN A 147 -15.59 -7.58 -7.67
CA GLN A 147 -16.28 -7.37 -8.94
C GLN A 147 -17.35 -6.28 -8.78
N LEU A 148 -17.63 -5.57 -9.87
CA LEU A 148 -18.72 -4.60 -9.93
C LEU A 148 -19.99 -5.33 -10.33
N GLU A 149 -21.00 -5.26 -9.48
CA GLU A 149 -22.28 -5.90 -9.69
C GLU A 149 -23.26 -4.93 -10.36
N PRO A 150 -23.71 -5.20 -11.59
CA PRO A 150 -24.77 -4.44 -12.22
C PRO A 150 -26.13 -4.78 -11.61
N LEU A 151 -26.92 -3.76 -11.30
CA LEU A 151 -28.23 -3.85 -10.65
C LEU A 151 -29.25 -2.94 -11.35
N SER A 152 -30.54 -3.16 -11.11
CA SER A 152 -31.55 -2.11 -11.29
C SER A 152 -31.49 -1.12 -10.13
N VAL A 153 -32.02 0.09 -10.33
CA VAL A 153 -32.17 1.07 -9.23
C VAL A 153 -33.05 0.51 -8.12
N ALA A 154 -34.12 -0.22 -8.48
CA ALA A 154 -35.00 -0.88 -7.52
C ALA A 154 -34.25 -1.92 -6.66
N GLU A 155 -33.41 -2.75 -7.27
CA GLU A 155 -32.56 -3.70 -6.55
C GLU A 155 -31.57 -2.99 -5.61
N LEU A 156 -30.95 -1.90 -6.07
CA LEU A 156 -30.06 -1.11 -5.22
C LEU A 156 -30.82 -0.50 -4.02
N ASN A 157 -32.00 0.09 -4.24
CA ASN A 157 -32.87 0.63 -3.17
C ASN A 157 -33.22 -0.43 -2.12
N LEU A 158 -33.41 -1.69 -2.53
CA LEU A 158 -33.68 -2.81 -1.62
C LEU A 158 -32.44 -3.24 -0.81
N ARG A 159 -31.25 -3.19 -1.41
CA ARG A 159 -30.00 -3.64 -0.76
C ARG A 159 -29.42 -2.62 0.20
N LEU A 160 -29.47 -1.33 -0.14
CA LEU A 160 -28.81 -0.28 0.63
C LEU A 160 -29.24 -0.25 2.12
N PRO A 161 -30.53 -0.35 2.49
CA PRO A 161 -30.95 -0.34 3.90
C PRO A 161 -30.27 -1.42 4.74
N GLY A 162 -30.17 -2.64 4.20
CA GLY A 162 -29.47 -3.75 4.85
C GLY A 162 -27.98 -3.48 5.02
N LEU A 163 -27.33 -2.92 4.00
CA LEU A 163 -25.91 -2.57 4.03
C LEU A 163 -25.62 -1.42 5.01
N TYR A 164 -26.51 -0.43 5.12
CA TYR A 164 -26.39 0.67 6.09
C TYR A 164 -26.75 0.26 7.52
N GLY A 165 -27.29 -0.96 7.73
CA GLY A 165 -27.79 -1.39 9.04
C GLY A 165 -28.94 -0.53 9.55
N ARG A 166 -29.76 0.03 8.65
CA ARG A 166 -30.87 0.94 8.97
C ARG A 166 -32.17 0.44 8.37
N SER A 167 -33.27 0.56 9.11
CA SER A 167 -34.61 0.23 8.62
C SER A 167 -35.25 1.31 7.74
N ARG A 168 -34.57 2.46 7.52
CA ARG A 168 -35.10 3.52 6.67
C ARG A 168 -34.99 3.10 5.22
N SER A 169 -36.10 3.20 4.49
CA SER A 169 -36.10 3.05 3.04
C SER A 169 -35.24 4.15 2.40
N ILE A 170 -34.45 3.77 1.41
CA ILE A 170 -33.70 4.69 0.56
C ILE A 170 -34.38 4.66 -0.80
N LYS A 171 -34.57 5.85 -1.38
CA LYS A 171 -35.16 6.01 -2.71
C LYS A 171 -34.32 6.99 -3.50
N LEU A 172 -33.54 6.46 -4.44
CA LEU A 172 -32.56 7.24 -5.21
C LEU A 172 -33.21 8.10 -6.30
N PHE A 173 -34.27 7.61 -6.94
CA PHE A 173 -35.09 8.36 -7.90
C PHE A 173 -36.58 8.21 -7.54
N ALA A 174 -37.39 9.23 -7.83
CA ALA A 174 -38.78 9.28 -7.39
C ALA A 174 -39.67 8.14 -7.93
N ASP A 175 -39.32 7.59 -9.08
CA ASP A 175 -40.02 6.51 -9.79
C ASP A 175 -39.03 5.45 -10.35
N ASP A 176 -37.84 5.35 -9.74
CA ASP A 176 -36.74 4.51 -10.21
C ASP A 176 -36.32 4.77 -11.68
N CYS A 177 -36.77 5.89 -12.26
CA CYS A 177 -36.44 6.34 -13.62
C CYS A 177 -36.67 5.24 -14.68
N ASN A 178 -37.85 4.63 -14.64
CA ASN A 178 -38.28 3.59 -15.59
C ASN A 178 -37.28 2.41 -15.73
N GLY A 179 -36.76 1.92 -14.61
CA GLY A 179 -35.70 0.92 -14.54
C GLY A 179 -36.04 -0.48 -15.10
N ASP A 180 -37.28 -0.74 -15.50
CA ASP A 180 -37.70 -2.02 -16.10
C ASP A 180 -37.87 -1.94 -17.63
N SER A 181 -37.36 -0.89 -18.28
CA SER A 181 -37.48 -0.71 -19.74
C SER A 181 -36.62 -1.70 -20.54
N GLU A 182 -37.10 -2.13 -21.72
CA GLU A 182 -36.28 -2.93 -22.64
C GLU A 182 -34.98 -2.21 -23.05
N LYS A 183 -35.01 -0.87 -23.05
CA LYS A 183 -33.85 -0.02 -23.34
C LYS A 183 -32.75 -0.23 -22.30
N ARG A 184 -33.08 -0.38 -21.01
CA ARG A 184 -32.11 -0.72 -19.96
C ARG A 184 -31.32 -1.96 -20.33
N SER A 185 -31.98 -3.07 -20.65
CA SER A 185 -31.29 -4.35 -20.91
C SER A 185 -30.28 -4.21 -22.04
N LYS A 186 -30.67 -3.54 -23.15
CA LYS A 186 -29.78 -3.28 -24.29
C LYS A 186 -28.57 -2.43 -23.90
N VAL A 187 -28.80 -1.33 -23.15
CA VAL A 187 -27.73 -0.43 -22.71
C VAL A 187 -26.78 -1.13 -21.74
N LEU A 188 -27.32 -1.90 -20.80
CA LEU A 188 -26.56 -2.63 -19.79
C LEU A 188 -25.75 -3.78 -20.38
N ASP A 189 -26.28 -4.50 -21.36
CA ASP A 189 -25.54 -5.58 -22.05
C ASP A 189 -24.41 -5.02 -22.91
N SER A 190 -24.66 -3.92 -23.64
CA SER A 190 -23.62 -3.18 -24.36
C SER A 190 -22.54 -2.65 -23.40
N PHE A 191 -22.92 -2.27 -22.18
CA PHE A 191 -21.98 -1.81 -21.17
C PHE A 191 -21.14 -2.97 -20.60
N LYS A 192 -21.79 -4.08 -20.23
CA LYS A 192 -21.12 -5.30 -19.73
C LYS A 192 -20.02 -5.78 -20.67
N ALA A 193 -20.24 -5.71 -21.98
CA ALA A 193 -19.22 -6.04 -22.98
C ALA A 193 -17.97 -5.13 -22.96
N GLN A 194 -18.08 -3.89 -22.48
CA GLN A 194 -16.95 -2.95 -22.36
C GLN A 194 -16.18 -3.11 -21.04
N ILE A 195 -16.83 -3.67 -20.01
CA ILE A 195 -16.24 -3.88 -18.68
C ILE A 195 -15.83 -5.35 -18.41
N THR A 196 -16.07 -6.27 -19.35
CA THR A 196 -15.67 -7.68 -19.22
C THR A 196 -14.16 -7.87 -19.06
N ASP A 197 -13.82 -8.84 -18.20
CA ASP A 197 -12.74 -8.81 -17.20
C ASP A 197 -11.36 -9.30 -17.70
N ASP A 198 -11.03 -9.10 -18.98
CA ASP A 198 -9.84 -9.72 -19.61
C ASP A 198 -8.54 -9.27 -18.90
N ASP A 199 -8.40 -7.97 -18.61
CA ASP A 199 -7.23 -7.45 -17.88
C ASP A 199 -7.18 -7.87 -16.41
N SER A 200 -8.32 -8.14 -15.75
CA SER A 200 -8.35 -8.39 -14.31
C SER A 200 -8.05 -9.84 -13.98
N GLN A 201 -8.49 -10.77 -14.84
CA GLN A 201 -8.04 -12.14 -14.78
C GLN A 201 -6.54 -12.20 -15.07
N ILE A 202 -6.06 -11.45 -16.07
CA ILE A 202 -4.63 -11.34 -16.35
C ILE A 202 -3.86 -10.75 -15.17
N ILE A 203 -4.31 -9.65 -14.54
CA ILE A 203 -3.62 -9.06 -13.38
C ILE A 203 -3.63 -10.01 -12.19
N ARG A 204 -4.75 -10.70 -11.92
CA ARG A 204 -4.86 -11.68 -10.83
C ARG A 204 -3.97 -12.89 -11.07
N GLU A 205 -4.02 -13.46 -12.27
CA GLU A 205 -3.17 -14.59 -12.67
C GLU A 205 -1.71 -14.16 -12.69
N THR A 206 -1.37 -12.95 -13.13
CA THR A 206 0.00 -12.44 -13.15
C THR A 206 0.51 -12.16 -11.75
N LYS A 207 -0.27 -11.53 -10.87
CA LYS A 207 0.10 -11.27 -9.47
C LYS A 207 0.22 -12.57 -8.69
N ARG A 208 -0.73 -13.51 -8.88
CA ARG A 208 -0.70 -14.84 -8.27
C ARG A 208 0.44 -15.70 -8.82
N ALA A 209 0.67 -15.73 -10.13
CA ALA A 209 1.80 -16.44 -10.73
C ALA A 209 3.14 -15.84 -10.32
N LYS A 210 3.24 -14.51 -10.19
CA LYS A 210 4.43 -13.85 -9.63
C LYS A 210 4.65 -14.26 -8.18
N LEU A 211 3.59 -14.21 -7.38
CA LEU A 211 3.62 -14.58 -5.97
C LEU A 211 3.94 -16.06 -5.76
N ASP A 212 3.43 -16.95 -6.62
CA ASP A 212 3.69 -18.39 -6.63
C ASP A 212 5.12 -18.69 -7.09
N LYS A 213 5.63 -17.97 -8.10
CA LYS A 213 7.04 -18.04 -8.53
C LYS A 213 7.98 -17.53 -7.44
N ASP A 214 7.58 -16.48 -6.73
CA ASP A 214 8.31 -15.93 -5.59
C ASP A 214 8.27 -16.91 -4.41
N LYS A 215 7.13 -17.57 -4.15
CA LYS A 215 7.04 -18.70 -3.21
C LYS A 215 8.00 -19.81 -3.58
N GLN A 216 7.95 -20.28 -4.83
CA GLN A 216 8.73 -21.44 -5.27
C GLN A 216 10.22 -21.23 -5.07
N GLY A 217 10.77 -20.08 -5.47
CA GLY A 217 12.20 -19.83 -5.24
C GLY A 217 12.56 -19.42 -3.80
N ILE A 218 11.61 -18.94 -2.98
CA ILE A 218 11.86 -18.80 -1.53
C ILE A 218 11.94 -20.20 -0.89
N MET A 219 11.01 -21.08 -1.24
CA MET A 219 10.91 -22.45 -0.75
C MET A 219 11.99 -23.40 -1.30
N GLN A 220 12.83 -22.94 -2.23
CA GLN A 220 14.05 -23.65 -2.63
C GLN A 220 15.13 -23.59 -1.54
N SER A 221 15.03 -22.65 -0.60
CA SER A 221 15.93 -22.59 0.55
C SER A 221 15.73 -23.83 1.43
N LYS A 222 16.83 -24.56 1.66
CA LYS A 222 16.88 -25.66 2.65
C LYS A 222 16.83 -25.18 4.11
N HIS A 223 16.96 -23.86 4.32
CA HIS A 223 17.02 -23.23 5.64
C HIS A 223 15.64 -22.70 6.09
N LEU A 224 14.65 -22.66 5.19
CA LEU A 224 13.29 -22.23 5.47
C LEU A 224 12.33 -23.41 5.54
N LYS A 225 11.39 -23.37 6.49
CA LYS A 225 10.30 -24.36 6.65
C LYS A 225 8.97 -23.74 6.28
N GLU A 226 8.19 -24.41 5.44
CA GLU A 226 6.92 -23.88 4.93
C GLU A 226 5.95 -23.48 6.06
N GLN A 227 5.91 -24.26 7.14
CA GLN A 227 5.07 -24.03 8.31
C GLN A 227 5.32 -22.69 9.04
N ASN A 228 6.48 -22.09 8.84
CA ASN A 228 6.86 -20.80 9.45
C ASN A 228 6.74 -19.63 8.46
N LEU A 229 6.36 -19.91 7.21
CA LEU A 229 6.15 -18.90 6.17
C LEU A 229 4.75 -18.31 6.29
N ILE A 230 4.66 -16.99 6.27
CA ILE A 230 3.42 -16.23 6.34
C ILE A 230 3.30 -15.43 5.05
N LEU A 231 2.16 -15.54 4.38
CA LEU A 231 1.83 -14.74 3.21
C LEU A 231 0.83 -13.66 3.60
N LEU A 232 1.22 -12.40 3.42
CA LEU A 232 0.34 -11.24 3.57
C LEU A 232 0.23 -10.47 2.24
N SER A 233 -0.65 -9.47 2.20
CA SER A 233 -0.82 -8.59 1.04
C SER A 233 0.46 -7.87 0.64
N GLU A 234 1.35 -7.63 1.61
CA GLU A 234 2.59 -6.86 1.47
C GLU A 234 3.79 -7.72 1.05
N GLY A 235 3.71 -9.06 1.18
CA GLY A 235 4.79 -9.96 0.80
C GLY A 235 4.90 -11.23 1.64
N TYR A 236 6.06 -11.89 1.55
CA TYR A 236 6.39 -13.07 2.33
C TYR A 236 7.13 -12.70 3.60
N TYR A 237 6.69 -13.30 4.70
CA TYR A 237 7.31 -13.15 6.01
C TYR A 237 7.68 -14.51 6.57
N TYR A 238 8.70 -14.54 7.40
CA TYR A 238 9.15 -15.77 8.05
C TYR A 238 9.29 -15.56 9.54
N ARG A 239 8.76 -16.51 10.31
CA ARG A 239 8.79 -16.51 11.77
C ARG A 239 9.95 -17.35 12.29
N PHE A 240 10.68 -16.77 13.24
CA PHE A 240 11.68 -17.43 14.06
C PHE A 240 11.22 -17.50 15.52
N ASP A 241 11.70 -18.51 16.23
CA ASP A 241 11.38 -18.72 17.64
C ASP A 241 12.09 -17.69 18.53
N SER A 242 13.16 -17.05 18.04
CA SER A 242 13.85 -15.96 18.74
C SER A 242 14.63 -15.03 17.81
N LEU A 243 14.97 -13.83 18.30
CA LEU A 243 15.91 -12.90 17.65
C LEU A 243 17.28 -13.55 17.38
N ARG A 244 17.75 -14.43 18.29
CA ARG A 244 19.01 -15.15 18.12
C ARG A 244 18.97 -16.12 16.94
N GLU A 245 17.87 -16.84 16.77
CA GLU A 245 17.69 -17.75 15.64
C GLU A 245 17.63 -17.00 14.31
N TRP A 246 16.87 -15.89 14.28
CA TRP A 246 16.85 -14.98 13.13
C TRP A 246 18.26 -14.50 12.78
N PHE A 247 19.01 -13.96 13.75
CA PHE A 247 20.36 -13.43 13.54
C PHE A 247 21.33 -14.48 12.99
N ASN A 248 21.30 -15.70 13.55
CA ASN A 248 22.15 -16.79 13.08
C ASN A 248 21.79 -17.25 11.65
N THR A 249 20.53 -17.11 11.27
CA THR A 249 20.02 -17.60 9.99
C THR A 249 20.12 -16.56 8.87
N MET A 250 19.98 -15.26 9.18
CA MET A 250 19.89 -14.21 8.16
C MET A 250 21.12 -14.17 7.23
N SER A 251 22.32 -14.35 7.79
CA SER A 251 23.57 -14.32 7.01
C SER A 251 23.70 -15.54 6.10
N THR A 252 23.09 -16.66 6.49
CA THR A 252 23.05 -17.89 5.70
C THR A 252 22.08 -17.74 4.54
N LEU A 253 20.86 -17.25 4.81
CA LEU A 253 19.87 -16.95 3.77
C LEU A 253 20.41 -15.95 2.74
N TYR A 254 21.09 -14.91 3.22
CA TYR A 254 21.67 -13.88 2.36
C TYR A 254 22.75 -14.45 1.42
N ARG A 255 23.66 -15.28 1.96
CA ARG A 255 24.81 -15.80 1.19
C ARG A 255 24.47 -17.01 0.31
N GLU A 256 23.78 -18.00 0.88
CA GLU A 256 23.49 -19.27 0.22
C GLU A 256 22.25 -19.19 -0.67
N ASP A 257 21.20 -18.50 -0.23
CA ASP A 257 19.90 -18.52 -0.92
C ASP A 257 19.58 -17.21 -1.65
N LYS A 258 20.43 -16.19 -1.52
CA LYS A 258 20.22 -14.85 -2.07
C LYS A 258 18.91 -14.21 -1.59
N LEU A 259 18.59 -14.44 -0.32
CA LEU A 259 17.41 -13.90 0.34
C LEU A 259 17.82 -12.97 1.48
N ALA A 260 17.40 -11.70 1.43
CA ALA A 260 17.42 -10.85 2.59
C ALA A 260 16.20 -11.14 3.48
N CYS A 261 16.48 -11.36 4.76
CA CYS A 261 15.49 -11.60 5.80
C CYS A 261 15.51 -10.38 6.73
N VAL A 262 14.79 -9.34 6.32
CA VAL A 262 14.81 -8.02 6.96
C VAL A 262 13.91 -8.05 8.19
N LEU A 263 14.51 -7.95 9.39
CA LEU A 263 13.80 -7.93 10.66
C LEU A 263 12.73 -6.84 10.62
N SER A 264 11.50 -7.22 10.94
CA SER A 264 10.33 -6.36 10.83
C SER A 264 9.63 -6.21 12.18
N ALA A 265 9.02 -5.05 12.41
CA ALA A 265 8.15 -4.85 13.55
C ALA A 265 6.96 -5.84 13.50
N PRO A 266 6.48 -6.34 14.64
CA PRO A 266 5.26 -7.12 14.66
C PRO A 266 4.04 -6.24 14.30
N SER A 267 3.60 -6.28 13.03
CA SER A 267 2.25 -5.85 12.61
C SER A 267 1.14 -6.44 13.50
N ALA A 268 0.04 -5.70 13.64
CA ALA A 268 -1.15 -6.10 14.40
C ALA A 268 -1.72 -7.46 13.94
N VAL A 269 -1.61 -7.78 12.64
CA VAL A 269 -2.03 -9.07 12.05
C VAL A 269 -1.27 -10.25 12.68
N TYR A 270 0.00 -10.05 13.07
CA TYR A 270 0.79 -11.11 13.70
C TYR A 270 0.43 -11.32 15.17
N ARG A 271 -0.14 -10.33 15.86
CA ARG A 271 -0.53 -10.47 17.28
C ARG A 271 -1.71 -11.40 17.46
N GLU A 272 -2.63 -11.47 16.50
CA GLU A 272 -3.81 -12.34 16.56
C GLU A 272 -3.49 -13.82 16.31
N VAL A 273 -2.47 -14.11 15.49
CA VAL A 273 -2.01 -15.49 15.20
C VAL A 273 -1.03 -16.00 16.27
N ALA A 274 -0.36 -15.10 16.98
CA ALA A 274 0.59 -15.42 18.04
C ALA A 274 -0.10 -15.60 19.40
N GLN A 275 -0.71 -16.77 19.63
CA GLN A 275 -0.89 -17.25 21.00
C GLN A 275 0.47 -17.71 21.55
N SER A 276 1.26 -16.79 22.09
CA SER A 276 2.15 -17.03 23.25
C SER A 276 2.98 -15.79 23.56
N ASP A 277 2.95 -15.42 24.84
CA ASP A 277 3.96 -14.60 25.50
C ASP A 277 5.36 -15.17 25.24
N GLY A 278 6.20 -14.46 24.47
CA GLY A 278 7.65 -14.72 24.45
C GLY A 278 8.37 -14.49 23.12
N GLY A 279 8.80 -13.26 22.85
CA GLY A 279 10.11 -12.97 22.23
C GLY A 279 10.48 -13.49 20.83
N GLY A 280 9.53 -13.98 20.02
CA GLY A 280 9.79 -14.41 18.63
C GLY A 280 10.18 -13.25 17.70
N ALA A 281 10.91 -13.56 16.61
CA ALA A 281 11.33 -12.59 15.60
C ALA A 281 10.67 -12.87 14.25
N THR A 282 10.30 -11.83 13.52
CA THR A 282 9.72 -11.94 12.18
C THR A 282 10.55 -11.13 11.21
N CYS A 283 10.81 -11.68 10.02
CA CYS A 283 11.43 -10.94 8.95
C CYS A 283 10.59 -10.96 7.67
N SER A 284 10.65 -9.87 6.90
CA SER A 284 10.18 -9.87 5.52
C SER A 284 11.26 -10.49 4.63
N LEU A 285 10.88 -11.46 3.81
CA LEU A 285 11.76 -12.11 2.84
C LEU A 285 11.73 -11.34 1.52
N THR A 286 12.90 -10.91 1.07
CA THR A 286 13.07 -10.29 -0.25
C THR A 286 14.26 -10.90 -0.99
N ARG A 287 14.13 -11.01 -2.31
CA ARG A 287 15.24 -11.37 -3.21
C ARG A 287 16.01 -10.14 -3.69
N ASP A 288 15.49 -8.93 -3.44
CA ASP A 288 16.11 -7.68 -3.87
C ASP A 288 17.24 -7.29 -2.91
N ILE A 289 18.36 -8.02 -2.97
CA ILE A 289 19.51 -7.74 -2.11
C ILE A 289 20.40 -6.64 -2.69
N GLN A 290 21.05 -5.88 -1.82
CA GLN A 290 21.92 -4.77 -2.20
C GLN A 290 23.14 -5.26 -3.00
N GLY A 291 23.27 -4.78 -4.24
CA GLY A 291 24.19 -5.33 -5.26
C GLY A 291 23.47 -5.97 -6.45
N THR A 292 22.25 -6.49 -6.23
CA THR A 292 21.31 -6.89 -7.30
C THR A 292 20.19 -5.87 -7.50
N SER A 293 19.89 -5.10 -6.45
CA SER A 293 18.97 -3.98 -6.47
C SER A 293 19.51 -2.80 -7.24
N LYS A 294 18.69 -2.25 -8.15
CA LYS A 294 18.99 -0.98 -8.85
C LYS A 294 18.42 0.24 -8.13
N THR A 295 17.68 0.05 -7.06
CA THR A 295 16.87 1.09 -6.42
C THR A 295 17.49 1.65 -5.15
N ILE A 296 18.52 0.99 -4.61
CA ILE A 296 19.14 1.35 -3.33
C ILE A 296 20.65 1.49 -3.50
N THR A 297 21.19 2.58 -2.95
CA THR A 297 22.62 2.90 -2.96
C THR A 297 23.38 2.03 -1.96
N ALA A 298 24.70 1.96 -2.04
CA ALA A 298 25.55 1.23 -1.10
C ALA A 298 25.35 1.69 0.36
N SER A 299 25.05 2.97 0.59
CA SER A 299 24.78 3.48 1.95
C SER A 299 23.35 3.23 2.44
N GLY A 300 22.46 2.73 1.59
CA GLY A 300 21.06 2.40 1.91
C GLY A 300 20.01 3.44 1.49
N TYR A 301 20.39 4.49 0.76
CA TYR A 301 19.43 5.50 0.27
C TYR A 301 18.66 4.97 -0.94
N LEU A 302 17.36 5.32 -1.02
CA LEU A 302 16.59 5.12 -2.23
C LEU A 302 17.05 6.07 -3.35
N CYS A 303 17.28 5.49 -4.52
CA CYS A 303 17.49 6.22 -5.76
C CYS A 303 16.19 6.90 -6.22
N LYS A 304 16.31 8.05 -6.87
CA LYS A 304 15.17 8.72 -7.52
C LYS A 304 14.58 7.79 -8.58
N ALA A 305 13.24 7.78 -8.69
CA ALA A 305 12.54 6.95 -9.67
C ALA A 305 13.10 7.13 -11.11
N SER A 306 13.43 8.37 -11.49
CA SER A 306 13.99 8.74 -12.79
C SER A 306 15.47 8.41 -12.97
N ASP A 307 16.19 8.05 -11.91
CA ASP A 307 17.63 7.82 -11.94
C ASP A 307 18.00 6.67 -11.00
N GLN A 308 17.88 5.45 -11.52
CA GLN A 308 18.25 4.21 -10.82
C GLN A 308 19.77 3.97 -10.90
N CYS A 309 20.30 3.13 -10.01
CA CYS A 309 21.71 2.72 -10.02
C CYS A 309 22.14 2.24 -11.42
N GLY A 310 23.20 2.85 -11.92
CA GLY A 310 23.73 2.57 -13.24
C GLY A 310 25.15 3.09 -13.40
N TYR A 311 25.85 2.59 -14.43
CA TYR A 311 27.12 3.18 -14.85
C TYR A 311 26.84 4.55 -15.47
N LYS A 312 27.43 5.60 -14.91
CA LYS A 312 27.40 6.95 -15.50
C LYS A 312 28.82 7.33 -15.92
N ALA A 313 28.96 7.89 -17.12
CA ALA A 313 30.23 8.29 -17.71
C ALA A 313 31.33 7.19 -17.64
N ASN A 314 30.92 5.93 -17.83
CA ASN A 314 31.78 4.74 -17.95
C ASN A 314 32.77 4.47 -16.80
N SER A 315 32.55 5.00 -15.58
CA SER A 315 33.55 4.91 -14.52
C SER A 315 33.02 4.49 -13.14
N TYR A 316 31.80 4.89 -12.76
CA TYR A 316 31.25 4.58 -11.44
C TYR A 316 29.79 4.13 -11.54
N PHE A 317 29.40 3.15 -10.71
CA PHE A 317 28.02 2.73 -10.52
C PHE A 317 27.39 3.56 -9.40
N TRP A 318 26.41 4.41 -9.71
CA TRP A 318 25.79 5.34 -8.77
C TRP A 318 24.41 5.83 -9.24
N CYS A 319 23.69 6.54 -8.36
CA CYS A 319 22.42 7.20 -8.66
C CYS A 319 22.23 8.51 -7.87
N TYR A 320 21.30 9.36 -8.31
CA TYR A 320 20.83 10.50 -7.52
C TYR A 320 19.77 10.08 -6.50
N THR A 321 19.88 10.62 -5.30
CA THR A 321 18.95 10.49 -4.17
C THR A 321 18.38 11.86 -3.80
N ASN A 322 17.52 11.91 -2.80
CA ASN A 322 17.03 13.18 -2.25
C ASN A 322 18.11 13.97 -1.48
N GLN A 323 19.25 13.35 -1.16
CA GLN A 323 20.36 13.94 -0.42
C GLN A 323 21.57 14.29 -1.32
N GLY A 324 21.48 14.04 -2.63
CA GLY A 324 22.59 14.27 -3.56
C GLY A 324 22.80 13.07 -4.49
N TYR A 325 24.04 12.66 -4.70
CA TYR A 325 24.36 11.39 -5.35
C TYR A 325 24.98 10.44 -4.32
N ASP A 326 24.83 9.13 -4.53
CA ASP A 326 25.52 8.11 -3.73
C ASP A 326 25.91 6.90 -4.59
N TYR A 327 26.99 6.24 -4.21
CA TYR A 327 27.49 5.07 -4.94
C TYR A 327 26.56 3.89 -4.76
N CYS A 328 26.48 3.05 -5.79
CA CYS A 328 25.72 1.81 -5.76
C CYS A 328 26.65 0.60 -5.78
N CYS A 329 26.17 -0.51 -5.24
CA CYS A 329 26.87 -1.79 -5.31
C CYS A 329 26.64 -2.47 -6.65
N VAL A 330 27.70 -2.99 -7.27
CA VAL A 330 27.68 -3.91 -8.42
C VAL A 330 27.76 -5.36 -7.94
N SER A 331 28.53 -5.61 -6.88
CA SER A 331 28.57 -6.91 -6.21
C SER A 331 27.68 -6.91 -4.97
N GLU A 332 27.36 -8.10 -4.44
CA GLU A 332 26.65 -8.24 -3.17
C GLU A 332 27.37 -7.51 -2.03
N CYS A 333 26.58 -6.80 -1.21
CA CYS A 333 27.07 -6.23 0.04
C CYS A 333 27.41 -7.34 1.04
N SER A 334 28.71 -7.61 1.22
CA SER A 334 29.21 -8.79 1.95
C SER A 334 30.15 -8.39 3.08
N LEU A 335 30.14 -9.16 4.17
CA LEU A 335 31.02 -8.96 5.30
C LEU A 335 32.46 -9.37 4.94
N LYS A 336 33.39 -8.42 4.95
CA LYS A 336 34.84 -8.61 4.77
C LYS A 336 35.57 -7.90 5.91
N ASP A 337 36.55 -8.53 6.55
CA ASP A 337 37.37 -7.91 7.61
C ASP A 337 36.56 -7.14 8.69
N SER A 338 35.45 -7.74 9.13
CA SER A 338 34.50 -7.19 10.13
C SER A 338 33.70 -5.95 9.69
N HIS A 339 33.60 -5.67 8.39
CA HIS A 339 32.75 -4.60 7.86
C HIS A 339 32.08 -5.00 6.55
N TYR A 340 30.88 -4.50 6.30
CA TYR A 340 30.19 -4.75 5.03
C TYR A 340 30.75 -3.89 3.91
N GLN A 341 31.12 -4.53 2.80
CA GLN A 341 31.65 -3.88 1.61
C GLN A 341 31.10 -4.49 0.32
N CYS A 342 31.08 -3.67 -0.72
CA CYS A 342 30.74 -4.09 -2.07
C CYS A 342 31.62 -3.39 -3.11
N TRP A 343 31.80 -4.05 -4.25
CA TRP A 343 32.41 -3.46 -5.43
C TRP A 343 31.44 -2.48 -6.09
N ASN A 344 31.87 -1.25 -6.39
CA ASN A 344 31.03 -0.24 -7.08
C ASN A 344 31.34 -0.09 -8.58
N GLY A 345 32.07 -1.04 -9.17
CA GLY A 345 32.58 -0.94 -10.55
C GLY A 345 34.04 -0.48 -10.65
N ASN A 346 34.60 0.14 -9.59
CA ASN A 346 35.98 0.64 -9.59
C ASN A 346 36.78 0.34 -8.31
N LYS A 347 36.13 0.34 -7.14
CA LYS A 347 36.76 -0.03 -5.87
C LYS A 347 35.75 -0.67 -4.93
N ASP A 348 36.25 -1.37 -3.92
CA ASP A 348 35.43 -1.74 -2.76
C ASP A 348 35.05 -0.46 -2.00
N VAL A 349 33.76 -0.33 -1.68
CA VAL A 349 33.19 0.75 -0.88
C VAL A 349 32.41 0.15 0.30
N PRO A 350 32.33 0.86 1.44
CA PRO A 350 31.45 0.45 2.53
C PRO A 350 30.01 0.35 2.05
N CYS A 351 29.30 -0.67 2.51
CA CYS A 351 27.88 -0.84 2.21
C CYS A 351 27.11 -1.26 3.46
N SER A 352 25.79 -1.13 3.40
CA SER A 352 24.88 -1.61 4.46
C SER A 352 24.01 -2.70 3.84
N PRO A 353 23.98 -3.93 4.34
CA PRO A 353 23.00 -4.91 3.85
C PRO A 353 21.58 -4.48 4.28
N GLN A 354 20.55 -5.02 3.65
CA GLN A 354 19.18 -4.92 4.17
C GLN A 354 18.98 -5.99 5.25
N TYR A 355 18.81 -5.58 6.51
CA TYR A 355 18.70 -6.51 7.63
C TYR A 355 17.64 -6.14 8.66
N SER A 356 17.24 -4.87 8.78
CA SER A 356 16.24 -4.45 9.77
C SER A 356 15.44 -3.23 9.31
N THR A 357 14.15 -3.22 9.61
CA THR A 357 13.27 -2.05 9.56
C THR A 357 12.90 -1.54 10.96
N VAL A 358 13.58 -2.03 12.00
CA VAL A 358 13.37 -1.60 13.40
C VAL A 358 14.67 -1.16 14.07
N THR A 359 14.55 -0.17 14.94
CA THR A 359 15.66 0.44 15.69
C THR A 359 16.13 -0.46 16.84
N VAL A 360 17.19 -0.07 17.54
CA VAL A 360 17.66 -0.78 18.76
C VAL A 360 16.59 -0.92 19.84
N LYS A 361 15.60 -0.02 19.87
CA LYS A 361 14.47 -0.05 20.81
C LYS A 361 13.24 -0.78 20.26
N GLY A 362 13.31 -1.29 19.04
CA GLY A 362 12.17 -1.90 18.34
C GLY A 362 11.21 -0.89 17.71
N THR A 363 11.55 0.40 17.67
CA THR A 363 10.75 1.41 16.98
C THR A 363 10.81 1.16 15.47
N PRO A 364 9.67 1.18 14.74
CA PRO A 364 9.69 1.11 13.29
C PRO A 364 10.48 2.26 12.66
N CYS A 365 11.32 1.93 11.69
CA CYS A 365 11.93 2.89 10.77
C CYS A 365 10.93 3.29 9.69
N ARG A 366 11.14 4.46 9.11
CA ARG A 366 10.38 4.88 7.93
C ARG A 366 10.51 3.89 6.76
N PRO A 367 9.45 3.69 5.97
CA PRO A 367 9.48 2.80 4.81
C PRO A 367 10.51 3.20 3.75
N ASP A 368 10.73 4.50 3.57
CA ASP A 368 11.69 5.04 2.61
C ASP A 368 13.12 5.11 3.16
N GLN A 369 13.33 4.73 4.42
CA GLN A 369 14.62 4.79 5.09
C GLN A 369 14.75 3.74 6.21
N GLN A 370 15.06 2.49 5.82
CA GLN A 370 15.30 1.36 6.73
C GLN A 370 16.62 1.49 7.51
N CYS A 371 17.00 0.51 8.32
CA CYS A 371 18.29 0.59 9.02
C CYS A 371 19.49 0.48 8.06
N ALA A 372 20.29 1.54 7.97
CA ALA A 372 21.53 1.56 7.18
C ALA A 372 22.51 2.62 7.69
N LYS A 373 23.68 2.75 7.05
CA LYS A 373 24.70 3.74 7.43
C LYS A 373 24.39 5.16 6.94
N TYR A 374 23.77 5.31 5.76
CA TYR A 374 23.43 6.63 5.20
C TYR A 374 24.62 7.61 5.14
N GLY A 375 25.83 7.09 4.91
CA GLY A 375 27.08 7.87 4.90
C GLY A 375 27.69 8.13 6.29
N LYS A 376 27.20 7.48 7.35
CA LYS A 376 27.74 7.52 8.72
C LYS A 376 28.58 6.28 9.03
N ASP A 377 29.30 6.32 10.16
CA ASP A 377 30.05 5.21 10.73
C ASP A 377 29.17 4.22 11.51
N TYR A 378 27.95 4.64 11.90
CA TYR A 378 26.96 3.84 12.61
C TYR A 378 25.69 3.58 11.77
N TYR A 379 24.92 2.58 12.18
CA TYR A 379 23.63 2.22 11.61
C TYR A 379 22.51 2.97 12.33
N TRP A 380 21.58 3.53 11.55
CA TRP A 380 20.47 4.31 12.06
C TRP A 380 19.37 4.39 11.02
N CYS A 381 18.21 4.90 11.43
CA CYS A 381 17.13 5.27 10.53
C CYS A 381 16.35 6.46 11.10
N TYR A 382 15.58 7.14 10.25
CA TYR A 382 14.54 8.03 10.75
C TYR A 382 13.33 7.19 11.17
N THR A 383 12.78 7.53 12.33
CA THR A 383 11.54 6.93 12.84
C THR A 383 10.29 7.65 12.31
N ASP A 384 10.49 8.82 11.68
CA ASP A 384 9.42 9.67 11.18
C ASP A 384 9.88 10.78 10.20
N TYR A 385 8.93 11.53 9.63
CA TYR A 385 9.20 12.57 8.65
C TYR A 385 9.51 13.93 9.28
N LYS A 386 9.43 14.09 10.62
CA LYS A 386 10.00 15.26 11.32
C LYS A 386 11.49 15.12 11.61
N LYS A 387 12.10 14.03 11.14
CA LYS A 387 13.53 13.74 11.22
C LYS A 387 13.98 13.34 12.62
N ASN A 388 13.10 12.80 13.48
CA ASN A 388 13.61 12.05 14.62
C ASN A 388 14.21 10.75 14.11
N TRP A 389 15.29 10.36 14.74
CA TRP A 389 16.10 9.23 14.34
C TRP A 389 16.51 8.45 15.57
N GLU A 390 16.76 7.17 15.35
CA GLU A 390 17.31 6.30 16.37
C GLU A 390 18.40 5.41 15.77
N TYR A 391 19.25 4.88 16.64
CA TYR A 391 20.25 3.89 16.25
C TYR A 391 19.58 2.57 15.86
N CYS A 392 20.23 1.84 14.97
CA CYS A 392 19.93 0.45 14.67
C CYS A 392 21.07 -0.44 15.15
N CYS A 393 20.76 -1.69 15.51
CA CYS A 393 21.79 -2.67 15.80
C CYS A 393 22.63 -2.92 14.54
N SER A 394 23.94 -3.04 14.67
CA SER A 394 24.80 -3.47 13.57
C SER A 394 24.28 -4.79 12.97
N PRO A 395 24.33 -5.00 11.65
CA PRO A 395 24.01 -6.28 11.01
C PRO A 395 24.93 -7.43 11.46
N THR A 396 26.03 -7.16 12.16
CA THR A 396 26.89 -8.20 12.76
C THR A 396 26.60 -8.41 14.25
N HIS A 397 25.54 -7.80 14.78
CA HIS A 397 25.09 -7.94 16.15
C HIS A 397 23.56 -7.97 16.24
N TYR A 398 23.03 -8.28 17.41
CA TYR A 398 21.59 -8.20 17.67
C TYR A 398 21.35 -7.83 19.13
N CYS A 399 20.14 -7.38 19.40
CA CYS A 399 19.71 -7.04 20.74
C CYS A 399 19.57 -8.31 21.59
N ASP A 400 20.44 -8.48 22.60
CA ASP A 400 20.35 -9.57 23.58
C ASP A 400 21.08 -9.19 24.88
N ASP A 401 21.00 -10.05 25.90
CA ASP A 401 21.83 -9.94 27.11
C ASP A 401 23.24 -10.47 26.82
N HIS A 402 24.18 -9.54 26.68
CA HIS A 402 25.60 -9.85 26.52
C HIS A 402 26.38 -9.68 27.83
N GLY A 403 25.74 -9.97 28.97
CA GLY A 403 26.38 -10.11 30.29
C GLY A 403 26.41 -8.85 31.16
N TYR A 404 25.63 -7.81 30.83
CA TYR A 404 25.61 -6.53 31.56
C TYR A 404 24.33 -6.29 32.39
N GLY A 405 23.45 -7.30 32.50
CA GLY A 405 22.18 -7.18 33.25
C GLY A 405 21.12 -6.31 32.56
N TYR A 406 21.34 -5.96 31.30
CA TYR A 406 20.38 -5.34 30.39
C TYR A 406 20.69 -5.80 28.96
N ARG A 407 19.69 -5.70 28.07
CA ARG A 407 19.87 -6.05 26.66
C ARG A 407 20.50 -4.90 25.89
N TRP A 408 21.41 -5.20 24.98
CA TRP A 408 22.08 -4.18 24.18
C TRP A 408 22.61 -4.74 22.87
N CYS A 409 23.01 -3.85 21.97
CA CYS A 409 23.74 -4.21 20.76
C CYS A 409 24.74 -3.14 20.34
N TYR A 410 25.74 -3.54 19.56
CA TYR A 410 26.59 -2.58 18.85
C TYR A 410 25.80 -1.87 17.76
N THR A 411 26.14 -0.61 17.48
CA THR A 411 25.46 0.22 16.47
C THR A 411 26.37 0.57 15.30
N ASP A 412 27.62 0.11 15.32
CA ASP A 412 28.64 0.39 14.30
C ASP A 412 29.49 -0.85 14.05
N ASP A 413 30.20 -0.82 12.91
CA ASP A 413 31.17 -1.84 12.52
C ASP A 413 32.49 -1.16 12.15
N PRO A 414 33.64 -1.60 12.70
CA PRO A 414 33.78 -2.61 13.75
C PRO A 414 33.24 -2.11 15.11
N HIS A 415 32.77 -3.05 15.94
CA HIS A 415 32.07 -2.83 17.20
C HIS A 415 32.79 -1.88 18.17
N SER A 416 32.37 -0.62 18.22
CA SER A 416 32.97 0.39 19.10
C SER A 416 31.95 1.15 19.96
N LYS A 417 30.72 1.30 19.47
CA LYS A 417 29.61 1.98 20.13
C LYS A 417 28.46 1.01 20.35
N ASN A 418 27.91 0.99 21.56
CA ASN A 418 26.72 0.21 21.88
C ASN A 418 25.56 1.09 22.32
N GLN A 419 24.36 0.53 22.21
CA GLN A 419 23.12 1.11 22.72
C GLN A 419 22.31 0.06 23.45
N LYS A 420 21.60 0.50 24.48
CA LYS A 420 20.63 -0.34 25.18
C LYS A 420 19.42 -0.59 24.31
N CYS A 421 18.93 -1.81 24.40
CA CYS A 421 17.52 -2.09 24.18
C CYS A 421 16.80 -2.03 25.54
#